data_AF-A0A8H3D313-F1
#
_entry.id   AF-A0A8H3D313-F1
#
_cell.length_a   1.000
_cell.length_b   1.000
_cell.length_c   1.000
_cell.angle_alpha   90.00
_cell.angle_beta   90.00
_cell.angle_gamma   90.00
#
_symmetry.space_group_name_H-M   'P 1'
#
loop_
_entity.id
_entity.type
_entity.pdbx_description
1 polymer ?
#
loop_
_entity_poly.entity_id
_entity_poly.type
_entity_poly.pdbx_seq_one_letter_code
_entity_poly.pdbx_strand_id
1 'polypeptide(L)'
;MNEPELVAQANMTAQDGVTFWKQYLEPLKSTGIRLGSPTTTSGPSGKAWMQEFFTLCEGACTVDFIALHWYGNVASEFIAYLEDFHHTFQLPIWVTEYSCQNFVNGAQCTYEEIVQFLNTTQVYMDQTPWVERYAWFGAMALLPNNVNKLTALMDSSGIINDLGRQYIGSPATQPQPTTTSVLSVVPTSTTTTTTTSSPTTSDTPPVSYSTTISTSSRVGASTSLTALPATTTSPYVIINSAQPKNFSTLSVFVLAAMLSCLLSS
;
A
#
# COMPACT_ATOMS: atom_id res chain seq x y z
N MET A 1 0.94 0.72 -20.08
CA MET A 1 0.22 2.02 -20.15
C MET A 1 -0.18 2.36 -18.73
N ASN A 2 -0.02 3.62 -18.31
CA ASN A 2 -0.20 4.02 -16.91
C ASN A 2 -1.44 4.90 -16.76
N GLU A 3 -2.42 4.43 -16.00
CA GLU A 3 -3.71 5.08 -15.73
C GLU A 3 -4.36 5.66 -17.00
N PRO A 4 -4.54 4.82 -18.05
CA PRO A 4 -5.02 5.26 -19.36
C PRO A 4 -6.43 5.86 -19.31
N GLU A 5 -7.26 5.47 -18.33
CA GLU A 5 -8.60 6.01 -18.14
C GLU A 5 -8.61 7.44 -17.56
N LEU A 6 -7.47 7.95 -17.07
CA LEU A 6 -7.34 9.30 -16.54
C LEU A 6 -6.80 10.29 -17.57
N VAL A 7 -7.55 11.39 -17.75
CA VAL A 7 -7.18 12.53 -18.61
C VAL A 7 -5.87 13.20 -18.20
N ALA A 8 -5.49 13.12 -16.92
CA ALA A 8 -4.25 13.67 -16.38
C ALA A 8 -3.02 12.74 -16.49
N GLN A 9 -3.19 11.53 -17.06
CA GLN A 9 -2.16 10.50 -17.16
C GLN A 9 -1.97 10.10 -18.62
N ALA A 10 -2.02 8.80 -18.97
CA ALA A 10 -1.83 8.39 -20.37
C ALA A 10 -3.00 8.78 -21.29
N ASN A 11 -4.21 9.00 -20.75
CA ASN A 11 -5.38 9.53 -21.48
C ASN A 11 -5.67 8.83 -22.82
N MET A 12 -6.03 7.54 -22.76
CA MET A 12 -6.26 6.66 -23.91
C MET A 12 -7.62 5.96 -23.78
N THR A 13 -8.39 5.82 -24.86
CA THR A 13 -9.52 4.89 -24.85
C THR A 13 -9.01 3.44 -24.79
N ALA A 14 -9.87 2.49 -24.42
CA ALA A 14 -9.54 1.08 -24.52
C ALA A 14 -9.10 0.69 -25.94
N GLN A 15 -9.77 1.25 -26.97
CA GLN A 15 -9.44 1.02 -28.39
C GLN A 15 -8.06 1.55 -28.79
N ASP A 16 -7.66 2.73 -28.28
CA ASP A 16 -6.30 3.25 -28.46
C ASP A 16 -5.28 2.33 -27.77
N GLY A 17 -5.62 1.85 -26.56
CA GLY A 17 -4.81 0.90 -25.81
C GLY A 17 -4.58 -0.41 -26.55
N VAL A 18 -5.62 -0.99 -27.16
CA VAL A 18 -5.52 -2.19 -28.02
C VAL A 18 -4.65 -1.93 -29.24
N THR A 19 -4.79 -0.76 -29.87
CA THR A 19 -4.02 -0.37 -31.05
C THR A 19 -2.53 -0.25 -30.71
N PHE A 20 -2.22 0.46 -29.62
CA PHE A 20 -0.86 0.61 -29.09
C PHE A 20 -0.26 -0.74 -28.66
N TRP A 21 -1.07 -1.61 -28.03
CA TRP A 21 -0.64 -2.94 -27.62
C TRP A 21 -0.21 -3.79 -28.83
N LYS A 22 -1.09 -3.91 -29.84
CA LYS A 22 -0.84 -4.71 -31.05
C LYS A 22 0.34 -4.17 -31.87
N GLN A 23 0.62 -2.86 -31.81
CA GLN A 23 1.75 -2.25 -32.50
C GLN A 23 3.09 -2.38 -31.76
N TYR A 24 3.14 -2.20 -30.43
CA TYR A 24 4.39 -2.01 -29.69
C TYR A 24 4.67 -3.05 -28.59
N LEU A 25 3.64 -3.68 -28.02
CA LEU A 25 3.79 -4.64 -26.91
C LEU A 25 3.77 -6.07 -27.43
N GLU A 26 2.76 -6.44 -28.22
CA GLU A 26 2.60 -7.82 -28.72
C GLU A 26 3.84 -8.38 -29.45
N PRO A 27 4.57 -7.61 -30.31
CA PRO A 27 5.79 -8.11 -30.93
C PRO A 27 6.87 -8.54 -29.94
N LEU A 28 6.89 -7.96 -28.72
CA LEU A 28 7.87 -8.30 -27.69
C LEU A 28 7.69 -9.71 -27.12
N LYS A 29 6.50 -10.34 -27.27
CA LYS A 29 6.31 -11.76 -26.93
C LYS A 29 7.31 -12.67 -27.63
N SER A 30 7.68 -12.36 -28.88
CA SER A 30 8.67 -13.12 -29.65
C SER A 30 10.08 -13.13 -29.03
N THR A 31 10.37 -12.20 -28.11
CA THR A 31 11.65 -12.09 -27.40
C THR A 31 11.68 -12.88 -26.08
N GLY A 32 10.58 -13.52 -25.69
CA GLY A 32 10.44 -14.24 -24.42
C GLY A 32 10.09 -13.37 -23.20
N ILE A 33 9.83 -12.08 -23.39
CA ILE A 33 9.41 -11.17 -22.32
C ILE A 33 7.95 -11.45 -21.90
N ARG A 34 7.68 -11.33 -20.59
CA ARG A 34 6.31 -11.28 -20.03
C ARG A 34 5.76 -9.86 -20.07
N LEU A 35 4.53 -9.70 -20.52
CA LEU A 35 3.84 -8.43 -20.65
C LEU A 35 2.76 -8.31 -19.58
N GLY A 36 2.82 -7.24 -18.79
CA GLY A 36 1.75 -6.87 -17.87
C GLY A 36 0.63 -6.14 -18.59
N SER A 37 -0.59 -6.26 -18.08
CA SER A 37 -1.73 -5.49 -18.58
C SER A 37 -1.44 -3.97 -18.59
N PRO A 38 -2.23 -3.16 -19.32
CA PRO A 38 -2.43 -1.78 -18.92
C PRO A 38 -2.79 -1.70 -17.43
N THR A 39 -2.29 -0.69 -16.73
CA THR A 39 -2.58 -0.49 -15.30
C THR A 39 -3.48 0.71 -15.15
N THR A 40 -4.63 0.52 -14.52
CA THR A 40 -5.61 1.55 -14.23
C THR A 40 -5.63 1.86 -12.74
N THR A 41 -6.28 2.95 -12.34
CA THR A 41 -6.53 3.24 -10.92
C THR A 41 -7.45 2.19 -10.28
N SER A 42 -7.46 2.14 -8.95
CA SER A 42 -8.42 1.34 -8.17
C SER A 42 -9.87 1.83 -8.23
N GLY A 43 -10.17 2.88 -9.01
CA GLY A 43 -11.54 3.39 -9.21
C GLY A 43 -12.40 2.50 -10.12
N PRO A 44 -13.75 2.56 -10.03
CA PRO A 44 -14.64 1.72 -10.84
C PRO A 44 -14.45 1.87 -12.36
N SER A 45 -14.07 3.06 -12.83
CA SER A 45 -13.72 3.32 -14.23
C SER A 45 -12.51 2.54 -14.71
N GLY A 46 -11.53 2.29 -13.83
CA GLY A 46 -10.32 1.56 -14.15
C GLY A 46 -10.58 0.08 -14.46
N LYS A 47 -11.46 -0.57 -13.68
CA LYS A 47 -11.89 -1.96 -13.98
C LYS A 47 -12.68 -2.02 -15.29
N ALA A 48 -13.61 -1.09 -15.50
CA ALA A 48 -14.42 -1.02 -16.72
C ALA A 48 -13.54 -0.85 -17.98
N TRP A 49 -12.58 0.09 -17.96
CA TRP A 49 -11.62 0.30 -19.04
C TRP A 49 -10.84 -0.98 -19.36
N MET A 50 -10.39 -1.72 -18.34
CA MET A 50 -9.60 -2.93 -18.57
C MET A 50 -10.45 -4.11 -19.08
N GLN A 51 -11.71 -4.22 -18.66
CA GLN A 51 -12.66 -5.18 -19.24
C GLN A 51 -12.96 -4.86 -20.72
N GLU A 52 -13.10 -3.56 -21.07
CA GLU A 52 -13.26 -3.12 -22.45
C GLU A 52 -12.00 -3.42 -23.28
N PHE A 53 -10.81 -3.14 -22.76
CA PHE A 53 -9.52 -3.47 -23.42
C PHE A 53 -9.40 -4.96 -23.74
N PHE A 54 -9.66 -5.85 -22.78
CA PHE A 54 -9.61 -7.30 -23.03
C PHE A 54 -10.68 -7.76 -24.03
N THR A 55 -11.84 -7.12 -24.05
CA THR A 55 -12.92 -7.39 -25.03
C THR A 55 -12.48 -6.98 -26.44
N LEU A 56 -12.05 -5.74 -26.63
CA LEU A 56 -11.59 -5.19 -27.92
C LEU A 56 -10.26 -5.81 -28.41
N CYS A 57 -9.50 -6.45 -27.52
CA CYS A 57 -8.32 -7.22 -27.90
C CYS A 57 -8.70 -8.47 -28.72
N GLU A 58 -9.88 -9.06 -28.50
CA GLU A 58 -10.38 -10.27 -29.17
C GLU A 58 -9.39 -11.46 -29.12
N GLY A 59 -8.67 -11.60 -28.00
CA GLY A 59 -7.63 -12.62 -27.81
C GLY A 59 -6.30 -12.35 -28.53
N ALA A 60 -6.20 -11.30 -29.35
CA ALA A 60 -4.98 -10.89 -30.05
C ALA A 60 -4.09 -9.91 -29.23
N CYS A 61 -4.08 -10.08 -27.91
CA CYS A 61 -3.21 -9.37 -26.97
C CYS A 61 -2.78 -10.35 -25.86
N THR A 62 -1.51 -10.77 -25.86
CA THR A 62 -0.98 -11.78 -24.93
C THR A 62 -0.51 -11.13 -23.63
N VAL A 63 -1.38 -11.10 -22.63
CA VAL A 63 -1.06 -10.61 -21.28
C VAL A 63 -0.64 -11.78 -20.38
N ASP A 64 0.53 -11.67 -19.74
CA ASP A 64 1.07 -12.71 -18.86
C ASP A 64 0.79 -12.48 -17.36
N PHE A 65 0.36 -11.27 -16.98
CA PHE A 65 -0.05 -10.90 -15.62
C PHE A 65 -0.88 -9.61 -15.65
N ILE A 66 -1.75 -9.43 -14.67
CA ILE A 66 -2.46 -8.17 -14.44
C ILE A 66 -1.58 -7.25 -13.57
N ALA A 67 -1.38 -6.02 -14.01
CA ALA A 67 -0.64 -4.99 -13.27
C ALA A 67 -1.64 -4.00 -12.63
N LEU A 68 -1.57 -3.80 -11.31
CA LEU A 68 -2.57 -3.06 -10.53
C LEU A 68 -1.97 -1.91 -9.71
N HIS A 69 -2.71 -0.81 -9.60
CA HIS A 69 -2.46 0.28 -8.65
C HIS A 69 -3.49 0.27 -7.51
N TRP A 70 -3.06 0.60 -6.28
CA TRP A 70 -3.97 0.82 -5.16
C TRP A 70 -3.58 2.00 -4.27
N TYR A 71 -4.50 2.95 -4.14
CA TYR A 71 -4.39 4.05 -3.20
C TYR A 71 -5.66 4.14 -2.34
N GLY A 72 -5.57 3.68 -1.10
CA GLY A 72 -6.66 3.65 -0.13
C GLY A 72 -6.18 3.15 1.23
N ASN A 73 -6.87 3.51 2.31
CA ASN A 73 -6.43 3.31 3.69
C ASN A 73 -6.94 2.02 4.36
N VAL A 74 -7.80 1.24 3.70
CA VAL A 74 -8.43 0.04 4.28
C VAL A 74 -7.83 -1.24 3.70
N ALA A 75 -7.06 -1.98 4.49
CA ALA A 75 -6.32 -3.16 4.02
C ALA A 75 -7.24 -4.30 3.52
N SER A 76 -8.45 -4.46 4.08
CA SER A 76 -9.42 -5.46 3.61
C SER A 76 -10.05 -5.10 2.27
N GLU A 77 -10.14 -3.81 1.91
CA GLU A 77 -10.63 -3.37 0.60
C GLU A 77 -9.57 -3.61 -0.49
N PHE A 78 -8.30 -3.37 -0.17
CA PHE A 78 -7.18 -3.77 -1.04
C PHE A 78 -7.18 -5.27 -1.33
N ILE A 79 -7.31 -6.10 -0.28
CA ILE A 79 -7.37 -7.56 -0.41
C ILE A 79 -8.55 -7.98 -1.30
N ALA A 80 -9.75 -7.45 -1.05
CA ALA A 80 -10.92 -7.75 -1.88
C ALA A 80 -10.77 -7.28 -3.34
N TYR A 81 -10.07 -6.17 -3.58
CA TYR A 81 -9.74 -5.67 -4.92
C TYR A 81 -8.76 -6.60 -5.67
N LEU A 82 -7.72 -7.13 -4.99
CA LEU A 82 -6.83 -8.13 -5.57
C LEU A 82 -7.59 -9.42 -5.92
N GLU A 83 -8.45 -9.90 -5.02
CA GLU A 83 -9.27 -11.11 -5.21
C GLU A 83 -10.28 -10.95 -6.35
N ASP A 84 -10.95 -9.80 -6.44
CA ASP A 84 -11.89 -9.46 -7.51
C ASP A 84 -11.21 -9.42 -8.90
N PHE A 85 -10.02 -8.81 -9.00
CA PHE A 85 -9.27 -8.79 -10.27
C PHE A 85 -8.71 -10.17 -10.63
N HIS A 86 -8.16 -10.93 -9.68
CA HIS A 86 -7.73 -12.31 -9.94
C HIS A 86 -8.90 -13.18 -10.39
N HIS A 87 -10.06 -13.07 -9.73
CA HIS A 87 -11.28 -13.78 -10.12
C HIS A 87 -11.78 -13.37 -11.51
N THR A 88 -11.74 -12.08 -11.85
CA THR A 88 -12.23 -11.56 -13.13
C THR A 88 -11.36 -11.98 -14.31
N PHE A 89 -10.03 -11.95 -14.16
CA PHE A 89 -9.10 -12.12 -15.29
C PHE A 89 -8.31 -13.43 -15.31
N GLN A 90 -8.33 -14.22 -14.22
CA GLN A 90 -7.71 -15.56 -14.13
C GLN A 90 -6.22 -15.58 -14.51
N LEU A 91 -5.51 -14.49 -14.22
CA LEU A 91 -4.08 -14.30 -14.48
C LEU A 91 -3.37 -13.83 -13.19
N PRO A 92 -2.07 -14.15 -13.02
CA PRO A 92 -1.30 -13.68 -11.86
C PRO A 92 -1.28 -12.16 -11.77
N ILE A 93 -1.11 -11.62 -10.56
CA ILE A 93 -1.12 -10.18 -10.27
C ILE A 93 0.28 -9.68 -9.90
N TRP A 94 0.63 -8.51 -10.43
CA TRP A 94 1.69 -7.64 -9.92
C TRP A 94 1.06 -6.34 -9.41
N VAL A 95 1.29 -5.97 -8.16
CA VAL A 95 0.84 -4.69 -7.61
C VAL A 95 1.94 -3.65 -7.87
N THR A 96 1.86 -2.92 -8.99
CA THR A 96 2.95 -2.07 -9.48
C THR A 96 3.09 -0.76 -8.72
N GLU A 97 2.02 -0.27 -8.09
CA GLU A 97 2.05 0.79 -7.09
C GLU A 97 1.00 0.52 -6.01
N TYR A 98 1.37 0.59 -4.74
CA TYR A 98 0.36 0.70 -3.66
C TYR A 98 0.84 1.51 -2.47
N SER A 99 -0.07 2.21 -1.78
CA SER A 99 0.23 2.96 -0.56
C SER A 99 -1.02 3.27 0.27
N CYS A 100 -0.83 3.48 1.58
CA CYS A 100 -1.87 3.99 2.50
C CYS A 100 -2.02 5.51 2.30
N GLN A 101 -2.69 5.86 1.20
CA GLN A 101 -2.84 7.20 0.67
C GLN A 101 -4.31 7.40 0.29
N ASN A 102 -4.92 8.49 0.75
CA ASN A 102 -6.31 8.80 0.46
C ASN A 102 -6.38 9.90 -0.62
N PHE A 103 -6.90 9.57 -1.80
CA PHE A 103 -7.15 10.54 -2.88
C PHE A 103 -8.61 11.02 -2.97
N VAL A 104 -9.50 10.54 -2.09
CA VAL A 104 -10.87 11.05 -1.95
C VAL A 104 -11.00 11.95 -0.71
N ASN A 105 -12.17 12.57 -0.53
CA ASN A 105 -12.43 13.43 0.63
C ASN A 105 -12.40 12.62 1.94
N GLY A 106 -11.30 12.73 2.70
CA GLY A 106 -11.15 12.08 4.01
C GLY A 106 -9.81 12.41 4.67
N ALA A 107 -9.54 11.74 5.79
CA ALA A 107 -8.23 11.81 6.44
C ALA A 107 -7.18 11.02 5.66
N GLN A 108 -5.91 11.44 5.76
CA GLN A 108 -4.76 10.62 5.39
C GLN A 108 -4.41 9.66 6.53
N CYS A 109 -3.79 8.53 6.21
CA CYS A 109 -3.30 7.59 7.22
C CYS A 109 -2.27 8.25 8.15
N THR A 110 -2.43 8.03 9.46
CA THR A 110 -1.38 8.24 10.47
C THR A 110 -0.20 7.29 10.24
N TYR A 111 0.95 7.54 10.87
CA TYR A 111 2.12 6.67 10.71
C TYR A 111 1.85 5.24 11.22
N GLU A 112 1.10 5.13 12.31
CA GLU A 112 0.67 3.89 12.93
C GLU A 112 -0.28 3.10 12.00
N GLU A 113 -1.21 3.77 11.32
CA GLU A 113 -2.08 3.16 10.31
C GLU A 113 -1.29 2.73 9.06
N ILE A 114 -0.29 3.52 8.62
CA ILE A 114 0.59 3.15 7.50
C ILE A 114 1.38 1.88 7.82
N VAL A 115 1.99 1.80 9.00
CA VAL A 115 2.74 0.62 9.47
C VAL A 115 1.83 -0.62 9.54
N GLN A 116 0.61 -0.48 10.05
CA GLN A 116 -0.36 -1.57 10.15
C GLN A 116 -0.90 -2.01 8.77
N PHE A 117 -1.24 -1.05 7.90
CA PHE A 117 -1.67 -1.31 6.53
C PHE A 117 -0.57 -2.04 5.75
N LEU A 118 0.67 -1.54 5.80
CA LEU A 118 1.81 -2.15 5.12
C LEU A 118 2.05 -3.58 5.60
N ASN A 119 2.10 -3.81 6.92
CA ASN A 119 2.27 -5.15 7.49
C ASN A 119 1.15 -6.11 7.07
N THR A 120 -0.11 -5.68 7.16
CA THR A 120 -1.28 -6.51 6.81
C THR A 120 -1.29 -6.90 5.33
N THR A 121 -0.98 -5.93 4.45
CA THR A 121 -1.02 -6.12 3.00
C THR A 121 0.19 -6.92 2.48
N GLN A 122 1.40 -6.70 3.00
CA GLN A 122 2.55 -7.56 2.68
C GLN A 122 2.32 -9.00 3.12
N VAL A 123 1.88 -9.23 4.36
CA VAL A 123 1.63 -10.59 4.89
C VAL A 123 0.57 -11.33 4.07
N TYR A 124 -0.46 -10.65 3.57
CA TYR A 124 -1.41 -11.26 2.64
C TYR A 124 -0.73 -11.64 1.32
N MET A 125 -0.02 -10.70 0.68
CA MET A 125 0.59 -10.92 -0.64
C MET A 125 1.68 -12.00 -0.61
N ASP A 126 2.54 -12.00 0.40
CA ASP A 126 3.57 -13.04 0.62
C ASP A 126 2.98 -14.44 0.81
N GLN A 127 1.74 -14.54 1.27
CA GLN A 127 1.01 -15.80 1.48
C GLN A 127 0.09 -16.20 0.30
N THR A 128 -0.01 -15.35 -0.73
CA THR A 128 -1.00 -15.50 -1.81
C THR A 128 -0.30 -15.85 -3.13
N PRO A 129 -0.28 -17.13 -3.57
CA PRO A 129 0.64 -17.58 -4.63
C PRO A 129 0.40 -16.99 -6.03
N TRP A 130 -0.74 -16.34 -6.25
CA TRP A 130 -1.07 -15.65 -7.51
C TRP A 130 -0.70 -14.16 -7.49
N VAL A 131 -0.29 -13.58 -6.35
CA VAL A 131 0.41 -12.29 -6.32
C VAL A 131 1.90 -12.57 -6.46
N GLU A 132 2.46 -12.35 -7.65
CA GLU A 132 3.87 -12.65 -7.90
C GLU A 132 4.80 -11.56 -7.36
N ARG A 133 4.36 -10.29 -7.35
CA ARG A 133 5.19 -9.09 -7.10
C ARG A 133 4.33 -7.95 -6.54
N TYR A 134 4.95 -7.11 -5.71
CA TYR A 134 4.36 -5.86 -5.25
C TYR A 134 5.43 -4.77 -5.04
N ALA A 135 5.07 -3.51 -5.25
CA ALA A 135 5.95 -2.35 -5.12
C ALA A 135 5.25 -1.21 -4.37
N TRP A 136 5.75 -0.88 -3.18
CA TRP A 136 5.17 0.21 -2.37
C TRP A 136 5.56 1.59 -2.93
N PHE A 137 4.57 2.46 -3.12
CA PHE A 137 4.79 3.83 -3.56
C PHE A 137 5.32 4.68 -2.39
N GLY A 138 6.65 4.71 -2.26
CA GLY A 138 7.33 5.44 -1.19
C GLY A 138 8.86 5.57 -1.32
N ALA A 139 9.50 4.89 -2.27
CA ALA A 139 10.96 4.86 -2.43
C ALA A 139 11.54 6.13 -3.09
N MET A 140 11.30 7.29 -2.48
CA MET A 140 11.74 8.61 -2.96
C MET A 140 12.17 9.49 -1.78
N ALA A 141 13.23 10.27 -1.92
CA ALA A 141 13.66 11.24 -0.89
C ALA A 141 12.66 12.40 -0.72
N LEU A 142 11.92 12.74 -1.77
CA LEU A 142 10.86 13.75 -1.78
C LEU A 142 9.66 13.19 -2.56
N LEU A 143 8.59 12.84 -1.86
CA LEU A 143 7.32 12.45 -2.49
C LEU A 143 6.59 13.67 -3.10
N PRO A 144 5.71 13.47 -4.11
CA PRO A 144 4.83 14.53 -4.65
C PRO A 144 3.96 15.21 -3.59
N ASN A 145 3.52 16.45 -3.83
CA ASN A 145 2.82 17.27 -2.82
C ASN A 145 1.37 16.87 -2.54
N ASN A 146 0.75 16.10 -3.43
CA ASN A 146 -0.54 15.45 -3.25
C ASN A 146 -0.46 14.11 -2.48
N VAL A 147 0.74 13.62 -2.13
CA VAL A 147 0.96 12.34 -1.45
C VAL A 147 1.35 12.55 0.01
N ASN A 148 0.77 11.72 0.89
CA ASN A 148 1.06 11.66 2.32
C ASN A 148 2.55 11.35 2.55
N LYS A 149 3.28 12.35 3.07
CA LYS A 149 4.74 12.27 3.26
C LYS A 149 5.16 11.15 4.23
N LEU A 150 4.25 10.70 5.12
CA LEU A 150 4.50 9.61 6.06
C LEU A 150 4.63 8.24 5.37
N THR A 151 4.22 8.10 4.11
CA THR A 151 4.35 6.86 3.32
C THR A 151 5.71 6.68 2.67
N ALA A 152 6.64 7.63 2.83
CA ALA A 152 7.99 7.51 2.30
C ALA A 152 8.75 6.36 2.97
N LEU A 153 9.53 5.62 2.19
CA LEU A 153 10.47 4.59 2.65
C LEU A 153 11.88 5.16 2.89
N MET A 154 12.08 6.43 2.57
CA MET A 154 13.36 7.13 2.62
C MET A 154 13.18 8.48 3.33
N ASP A 155 14.25 9.03 3.89
CA ASP A 155 14.29 10.40 4.39
C ASP A 155 14.66 11.40 3.28
N SER A 156 14.66 12.70 3.60
CA SER A 156 15.01 13.78 2.67
C SER A 156 16.48 13.80 2.23
N SER A 157 17.35 12.99 2.83
CA SER A 157 18.73 12.75 2.39
C SER A 157 18.85 11.53 1.47
N GLY A 158 17.76 10.81 1.23
CA GLY A 158 17.74 9.57 0.44
C GLY A 158 18.23 8.33 1.21
N ILE A 159 18.27 8.37 2.54
CA ILE A 159 18.59 7.21 3.38
C ILE A 159 17.31 6.46 3.74
N ILE A 160 17.36 5.12 3.76
CA ILE A 160 16.20 4.30 4.12
C ILE A 160 15.74 4.59 5.56
N ASN A 161 14.44 4.83 5.74
CA ASN A 161 13.85 5.14 7.05
C ASN A 161 13.27 3.87 7.71
N ASP A 162 12.54 4.00 8.83
CA ASP A 162 11.99 2.83 9.53
C ASP A 162 10.88 2.10 8.76
N LEU A 163 10.04 2.82 8.00
CA LEU A 163 9.04 2.19 7.14
C LEU A 163 9.71 1.46 5.97
N GLY A 164 10.80 2.03 5.43
CA GLY A 164 11.67 1.35 4.47
C GLY A 164 12.33 0.10 5.03
N ARG A 165 12.84 0.14 6.26
CA ARG A 165 13.40 -1.03 6.96
C ARG A 165 12.36 -2.14 7.13
N GLN A 166 11.14 -1.79 7.53
CA GLN A 166 10.01 -2.73 7.59
C GLN A 166 9.74 -3.36 6.21
N TYR A 167 9.59 -2.53 5.18
CA TYR A 167 9.23 -2.98 3.82
C TYR A 167 10.19 -4.03 3.26
N ILE A 168 11.50 -3.85 3.45
CA ILE A 168 12.54 -4.78 2.97
C ILE A 168 12.81 -5.96 3.90
N GLY A 169 12.03 -6.14 4.97
CA GLY A 169 12.24 -7.20 5.97
C GLY A 169 13.54 -7.08 6.77
N SER A 170 14.10 -5.87 6.89
CA SER A 170 15.33 -5.64 7.65
C SER A 170 15.09 -5.95 9.14
N PRO A 171 15.95 -6.73 9.82
CA PRO A 171 15.76 -7.07 11.23
C PRO A 171 15.85 -5.82 12.10
N ALA A 172 14.70 -5.31 12.52
CA ALA A 172 14.57 -4.01 13.15
C ALA A 172 14.61 -4.11 14.69
N THR A 173 15.42 -3.25 15.32
CA THR A 173 14.90 -2.52 16.49
C THR A 173 13.66 -1.77 16.02
N GLN A 174 12.50 -2.10 16.59
CA GLN A 174 11.18 -1.69 16.09
C GLN A 174 11.11 -0.19 15.73
N PRO A 175 10.41 0.18 14.63
CA PRO A 175 10.14 1.58 14.27
C PRO A 175 9.70 2.41 15.48
N GLN A 176 10.54 3.34 15.92
CA GLN A 176 10.17 4.27 16.97
C GLN A 176 9.61 5.53 16.32
N PRO A 177 8.39 5.99 16.65
CA PRO A 177 7.90 7.27 16.15
C PRO A 177 8.87 8.38 16.61
N THR A 178 9.47 9.08 15.63
CA THR A 178 10.40 10.19 15.87
C THR A 178 9.65 11.38 16.46
N THR A 179 9.48 11.34 17.77
CA THR A 179 8.89 12.42 18.57
C THR A 179 9.87 13.58 18.63
N THR A 180 9.55 14.65 17.89
CA THR A 180 10.31 15.91 17.92
C THR A 180 10.29 16.48 19.34
N SER A 181 11.39 16.32 20.07
CA SER A 181 11.50 16.67 21.49
C SER A 181 11.51 18.20 21.68
N VAL A 182 10.32 18.78 21.81
CA VAL A 182 10.15 20.13 22.34
C VAL A 182 10.34 20.10 23.85
N LEU A 183 11.40 20.74 24.32
CA LEU A 183 11.75 20.85 25.74
C LEU A 183 10.69 21.65 26.51
N SER A 184 9.73 20.95 27.11
CA SER A 184 8.73 21.56 28.00
C SER A 184 9.29 21.65 29.43
N VAL A 185 9.73 22.84 29.83
CA VAL A 185 10.22 23.11 31.19
C VAL A 185 9.05 23.16 32.16
N VAL A 186 9.00 22.22 33.11
CA VAL A 186 7.96 22.17 34.16
C VAL A 186 8.44 22.92 35.42
N PRO A 187 7.77 24.02 35.83
CA PRO A 187 7.91 24.58 37.17
C PRO A 187 7.06 23.76 38.15
N THR A 188 7.63 23.33 39.26
CA THR A 188 6.88 22.62 40.31
C THR A 188 6.16 23.59 41.24
N SER A 189 4.88 23.34 41.53
CA SER A 189 4.20 23.91 42.71
C SER A 189 3.26 22.89 43.35
N THR A 190 3.56 22.51 44.59
CA THR A 190 2.80 21.54 45.38
C THR A 190 1.80 22.26 46.27
N THR A 191 0.53 21.84 46.28
CA THR A 191 -0.39 22.11 47.39
C THR A 191 -1.24 20.86 47.68
N THR A 192 -1.22 20.43 48.93
CA THR A 192 -2.06 19.34 49.44
C THR A 192 -3.14 19.93 50.35
N THR A 193 -4.41 19.60 50.13
CA THR A 193 -5.48 19.87 51.09
C THR A 193 -6.38 18.66 51.22
N THR A 194 -6.57 18.18 52.46
CA THR A 194 -7.48 17.07 52.80
C THR A 194 -8.59 17.61 53.67
N THR A 195 -9.85 17.29 53.36
CA THR A 195 -10.99 17.52 54.25
C THR A 195 -11.94 16.32 54.23
N THR A 196 -12.56 16.04 55.37
CA THR A 196 -13.41 14.86 55.58
C THR A 196 -14.56 15.26 56.50
N SER A 197 -15.80 15.03 56.09
CA SER A 197 -16.97 15.18 56.97
C SER A 197 -18.20 14.43 56.44
N SER A 198 -18.75 13.57 57.28
CA SER A 198 -20.12 13.04 57.24
C SER A 198 -20.81 13.48 58.56
N PRO A 199 -22.00 12.98 58.98
CA PRO A 199 -23.03 12.22 58.27
C PRO A 199 -24.46 12.81 58.48
N THR A 200 -25.49 12.16 57.91
CA THR A 200 -26.86 12.20 58.44
C THR A 200 -27.62 10.90 58.19
N THR A 201 -28.60 10.61 59.06
CA THR A 201 -29.45 9.40 59.16
C THR A 201 -30.75 9.51 58.33
N SER A 202 -31.50 8.45 57.97
CA SER A 202 -31.43 6.98 58.22
C SER A 202 -31.88 6.21 56.92
N ASP A 203 -32.55 5.04 56.80
CA ASP A 203 -33.30 4.14 57.70
C ASP A 203 -33.44 2.67 57.16
N THR A 204 -34.45 1.93 57.64
CA THR A 204 -34.79 0.51 57.48
C THR A 204 -35.65 0.18 56.23
N PRO A 205 -35.96 -1.10 55.91
CA PRO A 205 -35.28 -2.39 56.16
C PRO A 205 -34.98 -3.18 54.84
N PRO A 206 -34.26 -4.32 54.86
CA PRO A 206 -33.84 -5.01 53.63
C PRO A 206 -34.89 -5.96 53.03
N VAL A 207 -34.87 -6.08 51.69
CA VAL A 207 -35.52 -7.16 50.92
C VAL A 207 -34.47 -7.97 50.18
N SER A 208 -34.43 -9.29 50.39
CA SER A 208 -33.42 -10.17 49.84
C SER A 208 -33.81 -10.71 48.45
N TYR A 209 -32.95 -10.48 47.46
CA TYR A 209 -32.99 -11.21 46.18
C TYR A 209 -31.69 -12.00 45.99
N SER A 210 -31.83 -13.31 45.80
CA SER A 210 -30.71 -14.19 45.41
C SER A 210 -30.57 -14.18 43.88
N THR A 211 -29.35 -14.10 43.37
CA THR A 211 -29.07 -14.24 41.94
C THR A 211 -27.83 -15.09 41.75
N THR A 212 -28.01 -16.31 41.25
CA THR A 212 -26.97 -17.32 41.14
C THR A 212 -26.10 -17.09 39.90
N ILE A 213 -24.94 -16.47 40.07
CA ILE A 213 -23.96 -16.32 38.98
C ILE A 213 -23.11 -17.60 38.91
N SER A 214 -23.30 -18.39 37.86
CA SER A 214 -22.45 -19.55 37.58
C SER A 214 -21.13 -19.11 36.94
N THR A 215 -20.02 -19.36 37.61
CA THR A 215 -18.67 -19.16 37.05
C THR A 215 -18.20 -20.43 36.37
N SER A 216 -17.83 -20.34 35.09
CA SER A 216 -17.25 -21.44 34.32
C SER A 216 -15.86 -21.03 33.82
N SER A 217 -14.83 -21.54 34.48
CA SER A 217 -13.44 -21.28 34.13
C SER A 217 -12.91 -22.38 33.20
N ARG A 218 -12.68 -22.02 31.92
CA ARG A 218 -11.99 -22.91 30.98
C ARG A 218 -10.68 -22.27 30.50
N VAL A 219 -9.57 -22.79 31.02
CA VAL A 219 -8.22 -22.38 30.60
C VAL A 219 -7.99 -22.87 29.16
N GLY A 220 -7.78 -21.94 28.24
CA GLY A 220 -7.27 -22.21 26.89
C GLY A 220 -5.75 -22.07 26.87
N ALA A 221 -5.04 -23.07 26.34
CA ALA A 221 -3.59 -23.03 26.26
C ALA A 221 -3.12 -22.09 25.12
N SER A 222 -2.22 -21.16 25.42
CA SER A 222 -1.55 -20.36 24.39
C SER A 222 -0.49 -21.21 23.69
N THR A 223 -0.66 -21.44 22.39
CA THR A 223 0.35 -22.06 21.53
C THR A 223 1.02 -20.97 20.72
N SER A 224 2.30 -20.68 21.04
CA SER A 224 3.10 -19.74 20.27
C SER A 224 3.47 -20.35 18.92
N LEU A 225 3.02 -19.73 17.83
CA LEU A 225 3.45 -20.07 16.47
C LEU A 225 4.59 -19.13 16.07
N THR A 226 5.83 -19.61 16.23
CA THR A 226 7.01 -18.91 15.72
C THR A 226 7.10 -19.09 14.20
N ALA A 227 6.72 -18.06 13.44
CA ALA A 227 6.96 -18.01 12.01
C ALA A 227 8.48 -18.02 11.72
N LEU A 228 8.90 -18.83 10.76
CA LEU A 228 10.28 -18.82 10.26
C LEU A 228 10.44 -17.69 9.22
N PRO A 229 11.58 -16.96 9.20
CA PRO A 229 11.82 -15.92 8.23
C PRO A 229 11.98 -16.51 6.82
N ALA A 230 11.26 -15.96 5.85
CA ALA A 230 11.35 -16.36 4.45
C ALA A 230 12.72 -15.95 3.86
N THR A 231 13.59 -16.93 3.61
CA THR A 231 14.93 -16.71 3.06
C THR A 231 14.91 -16.70 1.53
N THR A 232 14.23 -15.72 0.95
CA THR A 232 14.19 -15.50 -0.51
C THR A 232 15.38 -14.67 -0.98
N THR A 233 16.57 -15.29 -1.07
CA THR A 233 17.77 -14.67 -1.65
C THR A 233 17.62 -14.46 -3.16
N SER A 234 16.89 -13.42 -3.55
CA SER A 234 16.53 -13.11 -4.94
C SER A 234 17.33 -11.91 -5.46
N PRO A 235 18.35 -12.11 -6.33
CA PRO A 235 19.31 -11.07 -6.68
C PRO A 235 18.80 -10.16 -7.81
N TYR A 236 17.86 -9.26 -7.52
CA TYR A 236 17.23 -8.42 -8.55
C TYR A 236 17.43 -6.92 -8.40
N VAL A 237 17.57 -6.30 -9.58
CA VAL A 237 17.82 -4.89 -9.82
C VAL A 237 16.60 -4.05 -9.44
N ILE A 238 16.82 -2.96 -8.69
CA ILE A 238 15.82 -1.88 -8.58
C ILE A 238 15.65 -1.27 -9.97
N ILE A 239 14.50 -1.48 -10.62
CA ILE A 239 14.23 -0.95 -11.97
C ILE A 239 13.80 0.52 -11.90
N ASN A 240 14.67 1.36 -11.32
CA ASN A 240 14.71 2.80 -11.58
C ASN A 240 15.84 3.06 -12.56
N SER A 241 15.46 3.45 -13.79
CA SER A 241 16.36 3.81 -14.91
C SER A 241 17.46 2.78 -15.25
N ALA A 242 17.10 1.74 -16.02
CA ALA A 242 18.08 1.05 -16.84
C ALA A 242 18.50 1.95 -18.02
N GLN A 243 19.75 2.43 -18.00
CA GLN A 243 20.41 3.06 -19.15
C GLN A 243 21.68 2.27 -19.52
N PRO A 244 21.86 1.85 -20.78
CA PRO A 244 23.00 1.04 -21.20
C PRO A 244 24.29 1.87 -21.35
N LYS A 245 25.44 1.18 -21.33
CA LYS A 245 26.76 1.82 -21.38
C LYS A 245 27.21 2.16 -22.81
N ASN A 246 27.07 3.44 -23.16
CA ASN A 246 27.93 4.22 -24.07
C ASN A 246 27.94 3.97 -25.60
N PHE A 247 27.84 5.08 -26.35
CA PHE A 247 28.04 5.28 -27.80
C PHE A 247 27.04 4.58 -28.77
N SER A 248 26.55 5.23 -29.85
CA SER A 248 26.70 6.62 -30.31
C SER A 248 25.48 7.13 -31.12
N THR A 249 25.53 8.42 -31.49
CA THR A 249 24.77 9.05 -32.61
C THR A 249 23.24 9.17 -32.51
N LEU A 250 22.82 10.34 -31.98
CA LEU A 250 21.94 11.28 -32.68
C LEU A 250 20.54 10.81 -33.13
N SER A 251 19.56 10.79 -32.21
CA SER A 251 18.36 11.63 -32.34
C SER A 251 17.52 11.69 -31.05
N VAL A 252 16.76 12.78 -30.93
CA VAL A 252 15.85 13.09 -29.82
C VAL A 252 14.73 12.04 -29.69
N PHE A 253 14.50 11.53 -28.48
CA PHE A 253 13.21 11.61 -27.77
C PHE A 253 13.41 11.25 -26.29
N VAL A 254 12.75 12.00 -25.40
CA VAL A 254 12.85 11.90 -23.94
C VAL A 254 11.45 12.06 -23.34
N LEU A 255 11.27 11.55 -22.11
CA LEU A 255 10.19 11.90 -21.16
C LEU A 255 8.86 11.12 -21.28
N ALA A 256 8.79 9.98 -20.58
CA ALA A 256 7.56 9.24 -20.28
C ALA A 256 7.59 8.60 -18.87
N ALA A 257 7.94 9.41 -17.86
CA ALA A 257 7.86 9.05 -16.43
C ALA A 257 7.90 10.30 -15.53
N MET A 258 8.73 11.30 -15.87
CA MET A 258 8.81 12.56 -15.12
C MET A 258 7.82 13.65 -15.56
N LEU A 259 7.05 13.45 -16.65
CA LEU A 259 6.16 14.50 -17.17
C LEU A 259 4.84 14.63 -16.38
N SER A 260 4.27 13.54 -15.86
CA SER A 260 3.03 13.56 -15.05
C SER A 260 3.16 14.36 -13.74
N CYS A 261 4.37 14.71 -13.31
CA CYS A 261 4.64 15.57 -12.15
C CYS A 261 5.16 16.98 -12.51
N LEU A 262 5.22 17.34 -13.79
CA LEU A 262 5.78 18.63 -14.26
C LEU A 262 4.78 19.50 -15.06
N LEU A 263 3.50 19.11 -15.10
CA LEU A 263 2.40 19.87 -15.70
C LEU A 263 1.40 20.39 -14.64
N SER A 264 1.92 20.81 -13.49
CA SER A 264 1.16 21.47 -12.43
C SER A 264 2.06 22.43 -11.65
N SER A 265 2.30 23.60 -12.25
CA SER A 265 3.01 24.76 -11.68
C SER A 265 2.52 26.02 -12.38
#